data_AF-A0A7J6MZK7-F1
#
_entry.id   AF-A0A7J6MZK7-F1
#
_cell.length_a   1.000
_cell.length_b   1.000
_cell.length_c   1.000
_cell.angle_alpha   90.00
_cell.angle_beta   90.00
_cell.angle_gamma   90.00
#
_symmetry.space_group_name_H-M   'P 1'
#
loop_
_entity.id
_entity.type
_entity.pdbx_description
1 polymer ?
#
loop_
_entity_poly.entity_id
_entity_poly.type
_entity_poly.pdbx_seq_one_letter_code
_entity_poly.pdbx_strand_id
1 'polypeptide(L)'
;VIAAPLPTPASMGFPGVEETFKILVDIPEGDRPIVFTAYRTGPERTSLGVGVAFEEYVTKAPVGTESFEEYHRLLLLTIGDLKIVVRTEVDAVASDPQNGPLPTDWKLCKKSEKMHYKAYGKFNANETVVEMKSKSAFFPDFPWRSTFYQMLLGKVDKLVLGWHKKGSFEPPKEYTFSEVRKRVDDDVDKRLRQLGALLRRLLEVGKQEDIPKALELSWDGGRADLVVQARKVENSGTAETRRFVESFIE
;
A
#
# COMPACT_ATOMS: atom_id res chain seq x y z
N VAL A 1 33.69 -26.46 -22.33
CA VAL A 1 33.19 -25.95 -21.03
C VAL A 1 32.37 -24.70 -21.35
N ILE A 2 31.04 -24.79 -21.30
CA ILE A 2 30.14 -23.66 -21.55
C ILE A 2 30.12 -22.86 -20.26
N ALA A 3 30.66 -21.64 -20.29
CA ALA A 3 30.66 -20.75 -19.13
C ALA A 3 29.22 -20.35 -18.80
N ALA A 4 28.79 -20.62 -17.57
CA ALA A 4 27.53 -20.12 -17.05
C ALA A 4 27.54 -18.58 -17.10
N PRO A 5 26.42 -17.92 -17.45
CA PRO A 5 26.35 -16.47 -17.42
C PRO A 5 26.59 -15.98 -15.98
N LEU A 6 27.46 -14.98 -15.85
CA LEU A 6 27.75 -14.36 -14.57
C LEU A 6 26.45 -13.79 -13.96
N PRO A 7 26.23 -13.94 -12.65
CA PRO A 7 25.08 -13.35 -11.99
C PRO A 7 25.11 -11.83 -12.21
N THR A 8 23.98 -11.29 -12.67
CA THR A 8 23.80 -9.86 -12.82
C THR A 8 23.93 -9.23 -11.43
N PRO A 9 24.80 -8.23 -11.22
CA PRO A 9 24.93 -7.60 -9.92
C PRO A 9 23.55 -7.08 -9.48
N ALA A 10 23.12 -7.48 -8.29
CA ALA A 10 21.95 -6.91 -7.64
C ALA A 10 22.10 -5.38 -7.69
N SER A 11 21.20 -4.70 -8.38
CA SER A 11 21.26 -3.26 -8.54
C SER A 11 21.27 -2.64 -7.15
N MET A 12 22.40 -2.03 -6.76
CA MET A 12 22.43 -1.10 -5.63
C MET A 12 21.51 0.06 -6.01
N GLY A 13 20.25 -0.02 -5.55
CA GLY A 13 19.22 0.97 -5.80
C GLY A 13 19.65 2.29 -5.18
N PHE A 14 20.03 3.24 -6.03
CA PHE A 14 20.16 4.65 -5.65
C PHE A 14 18.78 5.20 -5.28
N PRO A 15 18.70 6.11 -4.30
CA PRO A 15 17.46 6.82 -3.99
C PRO A 15 17.05 7.66 -5.21
N GLY A 16 16.01 7.24 -5.91
CA GLY A 16 15.48 7.93 -7.09
C GLY A 16 15.18 7.03 -8.31
N VAL A 17 15.63 5.76 -8.31
CA VAL A 17 15.09 4.79 -9.28
C VAL A 17 13.68 4.45 -8.82
N GLU A 18 12.68 4.94 -9.53
CA GLU A 18 11.29 4.66 -9.19
C GLU A 18 11.06 3.14 -9.27
N GLU A 19 10.48 2.58 -8.21
CA GLU A 19 10.37 1.12 -8.08
C GLU A 19 9.52 0.55 -9.21
N THR A 20 10.04 -0.46 -9.91
CA THR A 20 9.23 -1.26 -10.83
C THR A 20 8.07 -1.86 -10.05
N PHE A 21 6.86 -1.78 -10.58
CA PHE A 21 5.71 -2.40 -9.94
C PHE A 21 4.88 -3.22 -10.90
N LYS A 22 4.15 -4.16 -10.31
CA LYS A 22 3.09 -4.92 -10.96
C LYS A 22 1.85 -4.90 -10.10
N ILE A 23 0.70 -4.69 -10.72
CA ILE A 23 -0.60 -4.69 -10.05
C ILE A 23 -1.53 -5.59 -10.85
N LEU A 24 -2.14 -6.56 -10.19
CA LEU A 24 -3.20 -7.38 -10.73
C LEU A 24 -4.51 -6.59 -10.69
N VAL A 25 -5.28 -6.62 -11.77
CA VAL A 25 -6.60 -5.99 -11.85
C VAL A 25 -7.63 -7.06 -12.11
N ASP A 26 -8.61 -7.16 -11.23
CA ASP A 26 -9.76 -8.03 -11.41
C ASP A 26 -11.01 -7.16 -11.66
N ILE A 27 -11.66 -7.39 -12.80
CA ILE A 27 -12.83 -6.66 -13.27
C ILE A 27 -14.04 -7.59 -13.12
N PRO A 28 -14.78 -7.49 -12.00
CA PRO A 28 -15.95 -8.32 -11.78
C PRO A 28 -17.10 -7.95 -12.72
N GLU A 29 -18.04 -8.88 -12.91
CA GLU A 29 -19.26 -8.63 -13.67
C GLU A 29 -20.23 -7.67 -12.94
N GLY A 30 -21.00 -6.91 -13.73
CA GLY A 30 -22.01 -5.97 -13.25
C GLY A 30 -21.40 -4.72 -12.58
N ASP A 31 -22.14 -4.14 -11.63
CA ASP A 31 -21.76 -2.88 -10.95
C ASP A 31 -20.81 -3.10 -9.75
N ARG A 32 -19.98 -4.15 -9.80
CA ARG A 32 -19.04 -4.46 -8.71
C ARG A 32 -17.75 -3.62 -8.85
N PRO A 33 -17.09 -3.27 -7.73
CA PRO A 33 -15.84 -2.51 -7.78
C PRO A 33 -14.72 -3.28 -8.49
N ILE A 34 -13.93 -2.59 -9.31
CA ILE A 34 -12.66 -3.13 -9.83
C ILE A 34 -11.66 -3.26 -8.68
N VAL A 35 -10.99 -4.40 -8.60
CA VAL A 35 -10.04 -4.71 -7.53
C VAL A 35 -8.61 -4.60 -8.05
N PHE A 36 -7.79 -3.84 -7.36
CA PHE A 36 -6.37 -3.69 -7.64
C PHE A 36 -5.56 -4.37 -6.53
N THR A 37 -4.72 -5.34 -6.88
CA THR A 37 -3.89 -6.09 -5.94
C THR A 37 -2.42 -5.94 -6.32
N ALA A 38 -1.59 -5.43 -5.41
CA ALA A 38 -0.15 -5.37 -5.64
C ALA A 38 0.41 -6.78 -5.85
N TYR A 39 1.09 -7.01 -6.97
CA TYR A 39 1.76 -8.26 -7.23
C TYR A 39 3.14 -8.25 -6.58
N ARG A 40 3.34 -9.13 -5.60
CA ARG A 40 4.60 -9.27 -4.87
C ARG A 40 5.21 -10.63 -5.20
N THR A 41 6.37 -10.62 -5.85
CA THR A 41 7.20 -11.81 -6.03
C THR A 41 8.41 -11.73 -5.13
N GLY A 42 8.67 -12.78 -4.38
CA GLY A 42 9.81 -12.89 -3.51
C GLY A 42 9.47 -13.73 -2.28
N PRO A 43 10.49 -14.16 -1.51
CA PRO A 43 10.22 -14.69 -0.18
C PRO A 43 9.41 -13.66 0.60
N GLU A 44 8.46 -14.12 1.43
CA GLU A 44 7.85 -13.24 2.43
C GLU A 44 8.97 -12.50 3.14
N ARG A 45 8.83 -11.17 3.25
CA ARG A 45 9.82 -10.35 3.94
C ARG A 45 9.94 -10.91 5.34
N THR A 46 11.07 -11.52 5.66
CA THR A 46 11.33 -12.00 7.01
C THR A 46 11.31 -10.76 7.91
N SER A 47 10.45 -10.78 8.93
CA SER A 47 10.17 -9.67 9.84
C SER A 47 11.35 -9.29 10.74
N LEU A 48 12.54 -9.88 10.55
CA LEU A 48 13.73 -9.67 11.41
C LEU A 48 14.47 -8.36 11.10
N GLY A 49 13.75 -7.32 10.71
CA GLY A 49 14.30 -6.00 10.42
C GLY A 49 14.35 -5.10 11.65
N VAL A 50 15.24 -4.11 11.62
CA VAL A 50 15.34 -3.05 12.65
C VAL A 50 14.02 -2.25 12.78
N GLY A 51 13.19 -2.20 11.74
CA GLY A 51 11.87 -1.55 11.77
C GLY A 51 10.86 -2.27 12.66
N VAL A 52 10.77 -3.59 12.58
CA VAL A 52 9.83 -4.37 13.40
C VAL A 52 10.20 -4.26 14.88
N ALA A 53 11.50 -4.43 15.20
CA ALA A 53 11.98 -4.25 16.57
C ALA A 53 11.75 -2.83 17.11
N PHE A 54 11.75 -1.81 16.23
CA PHE A 54 11.40 -0.45 16.62
C PHE A 54 9.92 -0.35 16.99
N GLU A 55 9.03 -0.82 16.11
CA GLU A 55 7.58 -0.82 16.32
C GLU A 55 7.21 -1.57 17.61
N GLU A 56 7.76 -2.77 17.83
CA GLU A 56 7.57 -3.54 19.06
C GLU A 56 8.02 -2.79 20.32
N TYR A 57 9.09 -1.99 20.22
CA TYR A 57 9.62 -1.24 21.36
C TYR A 57 8.79 0.00 21.69
N VAL A 58 8.23 0.69 20.69
CA VAL A 58 7.49 1.96 20.87
C VAL A 58 5.98 1.79 20.93
N THR A 59 5.47 0.57 20.73
CA THR A 59 4.04 0.26 20.81
C THR A 59 3.74 -0.75 21.92
N LYS A 60 2.46 -0.92 22.19
CA LYS A 60 1.95 -1.99 23.06
C LYS A 60 0.69 -2.54 22.41
N ALA A 61 0.62 -3.86 22.27
CA ALA A 61 -0.61 -4.51 21.84
C ALA A 61 -1.74 -4.21 22.84
N PRO A 62 -2.93 -3.80 22.36
CA PRO A 62 -4.13 -3.77 23.18
C PRO A 62 -4.38 -5.11 23.87
N VAL A 63 -5.00 -5.07 25.06
CA VAL A 63 -5.32 -6.28 25.81
C VAL A 63 -6.27 -7.17 25.00
N GLY A 64 -5.91 -8.44 24.83
CA GLY A 64 -6.69 -9.42 24.08
C GLY A 64 -6.46 -9.41 22.57
N THR A 65 -5.51 -8.62 22.06
CA THR A 65 -5.09 -8.62 20.66
C THR A 65 -3.63 -9.05 20.47
N GLU A 66 -3.02 -9.67 21.49
CA GLU A 66 -1.60 -10.05 21.49
C GLU A 66 -1.25 -11.08 20.41
N SER A 67 -2.24 -11.83 19.92
CA SER A 67 -2.07 -12.80 18.84
C SER A 67 -2.32 -12.22 17.44
N PHE A 68 -2.63 -10.93 17.31
CA PHE A 68 -2.83 -10.31 15.99
C PHE A 68 -1.51 -9.75 15.48
N GLU A 69 -1.20 -10.09 14.24
CA GLU A 69 0.06 -9.67 13.60
C GLU A 69 -0.08 -8.28 12.97
N GLU A 70 -1.26 -7.93 12.45
CA GLU A 70 -1.47 -6.70 11.69
C GLU A 70 -2.82 -6.06 12.02
N TYR A 71 -2.85 -4.72 12.04
CA TYR A 71 -4.08 -3.95 12.11
C TYR A 71 -4.32 -3.22 10.78
N HIS A 72 -5.53 -3.36 10.24
CA HIS A 72 -5.89 -2.81 8.94
C HIS A 72 -7.15 -1.96 9.04
N ARG A 73 -7.19 -0.88 8.26
CA ARG A 73 -8.40 -0.09 8.06
C ARG A 73 -8.82 -0.03 6.61
N LEU A 74 -10.13 0.12 6.41
CA LEU A 74 -10.75 0.38 5.12
C LEU A 74 -11.19 1.84 5.06
N LEU A 75 -10.72 2.57 4.06
CA LEU A 75 -11.00 3.97 3.87
C LEU A 75 -11.77 4.16 2.57
N LEU A 76 -12.87 4.92 2.63
CA LEU A 76 -13.54 5.41 1.44
C LEU A 76 -12.98 6.79 1.08
N LEU A 77 -12.19 6.86 0.02
CA LEU A 77 -11.63 8.08 -0.53
C LEU A 77 -12.47 8.57 -1.72
N THR A 78 -12.39 9.87 -1.98
CA THR A 78 -12.94 10.47 -3.19
C THR A 78 -11.81 11.19 -3.93
N ILE A 79 -11.58 10.81 -5.19
CA ILE A 79 -10.63 11.47 -6.10
C ILE A 79 -11.42 11.91 -7.33
N GLY A 80 -11.73 13.21 -7.39
CA GLY A 80 -12.69 13.71 -8.38
C GLY A 80 -14.08 13.12 -8.14
N ASP A 81 -14.62 12.45 -9.16
CA ASP A 81 -15.89 11.71 -9.13
C ASP A 81 -15.75 10.24 -8.75
N LEU A 82 -14.51 9.74 -8.60
CA LEU A 82 -14.24 8.35 -8.28
C LEU A 82 -14.34 8.09 -6.77
N LYS A 83 -15.07 7.03 -6.41
CA LYS A 83 -15.09 6.46 -5.05
C LYS A 83 -14.12 5.29 -4.99
N ILE A 84 -13.14 5.37 -4.10
CA ILE A 84 -12.06 4.38 -3.99
C ILE A 84 -12.07 3.83 -2.57
N VAL A 85 -12.08 2.51 -2.44
CA VAL A 85 -11.88 1.85 -1.15
C VAL A 85 -10.42 1.43 -1.05
N VAL A 86 -9.72 1.95 -0.05
CA VAL A 86 -8.31 1.63 0.22
C VAL A 86 -8.22 0.80 1.49
N ARG A 87 -7.57 -0.36 1.41
CA ARG A 87 -7.11 -1.11 2.59
C ARG A 87 -5.68 -0.68 2.89
N THR A 88 -5.45 -0.18 4.10
CA THR A 88 -4.11 0.17 4.57
C THR A 88 -3.84 -0.51 5.90
N GLU A 89 -2.61 -0.97 6.07
CA GLU A 89 -2.06 -1.31 7.37
C GLU A 89 -1.95 -0.04 8.22
N VAL A 90 -2.00 -0.22 9.53
CA VAL A 90 -1.89 0.82 10.54
C VAL A 90 -0.92 0.33 11.61
N ASP A 91 0.20 1.04 11.77
CA ASP A 91 1.26 0.64 12.69
C ASP A 91 0.82 0.85 14.15
N ALA A 92 0.20 2.00 14.45
CA ALA A 92 -0.30 2.30 15.79
C ALA A 92 -1.46 3.31 15.80
N VAL A 93 -2.14 3.38 16.95
CA VAL A 93 -3.10 4.43 17.29
C VAL A 93 -2.69 5.08 18.62
N ALA A 94 -2.81 6.40 18.74
CA ALA A 94 -2.30 7.13 19.90
C ALA A 94 -3.16 6.98 21.17
N SER A 95 -4.41 6.56 21.05
CA SER A 95 -5.32 6.36 22.18
C SER A 95 -5.35 4.91 22.60
N ASP A 96 -5.32 4.69 23.92
CA ASP A 96 -5.58 3.38 24.50
C ASP A 96 -7.06 3.01 24.27
N PRO A 97 -7.37 1.90 23.56
CA PRO A 97 -8.75 1.48 23.30
C PRO A 97 -9.51 1.04 24.57
N GLN A 98 -8.95 1.25 25.77
CA GLN A 98 -9.39 0.80 27.10
C GLN A 98 -10.87 1.04 27.49
N ASN A 99 -11.71 1.66 26.65
CA ASN A 99 -13.16 1.79 26.89
C ASN A 99 -14.04 1.15 25.81
N GLY A 100 -13.46 0.32 24.92
CA GLY A 100 -14.22 -0.43 23.92
C GLY A 100 -14.87 -1.69 24.51
N PRO A 101 -16.09 -2.07 24.09
CA PRO A 101 -16.66 -3.36 24.47
C PRO A 101 -15.77 -4.52 24.00
N LEU A 102 -15.73 -5.58 24.79
CA LEU A 102 -15.02 -6.82 24.48
C LEU A 102 -15.41 -7.37 23.09
N PRO A 103 -14.54 -8.18 22.46
CA PRO A 103 -14.79 -8.74 21.14
C PRO A 103 -16.14 -9.46 21.07
N THR A 104 -17.02 -9.06 20.15
CA THR A 104 -18.25 -9.81 19.89
C THR A 104 -17.95 -11.09 19.11
N ASP A 105 -18.85 -12.06 19.15
CA ASP A 105 -18.77 -13.26 18.31
C ASP A 105 -18.69 -12.93 16.81
N TRP A 106 -18.22 -13.91 16.02
CA TRP A 106 -18.22 -13.84 14.56
C TRP A 106 -19.63 -13.54 14.03
N LYS A 107 -19.74 -12.50 13.21
CA LYS A 107 -20.98 -12.06 12.57
C LYS A 107 -20.94 -12.40 11.09
N LEU A 108 -22.02 -12.95 10.56
CA LEU A 108 -22.15 -13.17 9.12
C LEU A 108 -22.27 -11.82 8.38
N CYS A 109 -21.50 -11.62 7.31
CA CYS A 109 -21.61 -10.43 6.46
C CYS A 109 -23.01 -10.39 5.81
N LYS A 110 -23.66 -9.22 5.79
CA LYS A 110 -24.95 -9.06 5.10
C LYS A 110 -24.80 -9.50 3.63
N LYS A 111 -25.67 -10.40 3.17
CA LYS A 111 -25.69 -10.98 1.81
C LYS A 111 -24.52 -11.92 1.48
N SER A 112 -23.81 -12.46 2.48
CA SER A 112 -22.89 -13.57 2.28
C SER A 112 -23.34 -14.79 3.08
N GLU A 113 -23.28 -15.98 2.48
CA GLU A 113 -23.56 -17.24 3.17
C GLU A 113 -22.33 -17.83 3.88
N LYS A 114 -21.14 -17.32 3.58
CA LYS A 114 -19.87 -17.94 4.01
C LYS A 114 -18.93 -16.96 4.70
N MET A 115 -19.03 -15.68 4.39
CA MET A 115 -18.11 -14.67 4.92
C MET A 115 -18.55 -14.22 6.30
N HIS A 116 -17.75 -14.54 7.31
CA HIS A 116 -17.91 -14.05 8.67
C HIS A 116 -16.89 -12.94 8.92
N TYR A 117 -17.28 -11.94 9.71
CA TYR A 117 -16.38 -10.91 10.22
C TYR A 117 -16.49 -10.86 11.73
N LYS A 118 -15.37 -10.58 12.39
CA LYS A 118 -15.35 -10.30 13.82
C LYS A 118 -14.87 -8.88 14.00
N ALA A 119 -15.75 -8.00 14.46
CA ALA A 119 -15.39 -6.62 14.77
C ALA A 119 -14.73 -6.59 16.14
N TYR A 120 -13.48 -6.13 16.18
CA TYR A 120 -12.73 -5.89 17.41
C TYR A 120 -12.70 -4.39 17.68
N GLY A 121 -13.01 -4.02 18.92
CA GLY A 121 -13.03 -2.62 19.36
C GLY A 121 -14.18 -1.78 18.79
N LYS A 122 -14.29 -0.55 19.27
CA LYS A 122 -15.14 0.48 18.67
C LYS A 122 -14.22 1.28 17.75
N PHE A 123 -14.40 1.18 16.43
CA PHE A 123 -13.70 2.05 15.50
C PHE A 123 -14.05 3.51 15.85
N ASN A 124 -13.09 4.22 16.43
CA ASN A 124 -13.25 5.63 16.67
C ASN A 124 -12.73 6.35 15.44
N ALA A 125 -13.64 6.91 14.64
CA ALA A 125 -13.26 7.71 13.48
C ALA A 125 -12.36 8.92 13.83
N ASN A 126 -12.26 9.26 15.12
CA ASN A 126 -11.40 10.32 15.65
C ASN A 126 -10.12 9.79 16.31
N GLU A 127 -9.80 8.50 16.18
CA GLU A 127 -8.49 7.97 16.59
C GLU A 127 -7.38 8.65 15.81
N THR A 128 -6.33 9.07 16.53
CA THR A 128 -5.10 9.55 15.89
C THR A 128 -4.30 8.35 15.42
N VAL A 129 -4.25 8.16 14.11
CA VAL A 129 -3.48 7.09 13.47
C VAL A 129 -2.04 7.51 13.29
N VAL A 130 -1.13 6.59 13.60
CA VAL A 130 0.31 6.80 13.61
C VAL A 130 0.96 5.85 12.60
N GLU A 131 1.76 6.43 11.71
CA GLU A 131 2.73 5.71 10.89
C GLU A 131 4.07 5.71 11.64
N MET A 132 4.77 4.59 11.60
CA MET A 132 6.08 4.40 12.21
C MET A 132 7.09 4.05 11.13
N LYS A 133 8.25 4.70 11.18
CA LYS A 133 9.38 4.36 10.31
C LYS A 133 10.65 4.35 11.14
N SER A 134 11.60 3.50 10.76
CA SER A 134 12.97 3.56 11.26
C SER A 134 13.94 3.87 10.11
N LYS A 135 15.04 4.54 10.43
CA LYS A 135 16.08 4.86 9.45
C LYS A 135 17.47 4.86 10.09
N SER A 136 18.43 4.32 9.35
CA SER A 136 19.84 4.40 9.72
C SER A 136 20.32 5.85 9.67
N ALA A 137 20.89 6.34 10.77
CA ALA A 137 21.48 7.68 10.84
C ALA A 137 22.71 7.85 9.93
N PHE A 138 23.27 6.76 9.38
CA PHE A 138 24.35 6.81 8.38
C PHE A 138 23.84 7.23 6.99
N PHE A 139 22.54 7.09 6.72
CA PHE A 139 21.91 7.48 5.46
C PHE A 139 20.76 8.44 5.76
N PRO A 140 21.07 9.74 5.98
CA PRO A 140 20.12 10.71 6.52
C PRO A 140 18.98 11.06 5.57
N ASP A 141 19.07 10.67 4.30
CA ASP A 141 18.00 10.89 3.33
C ASP A 141 16.78 10.01 3.68
N PHE A 142 15.74 10.68 4.15
CA PHE A 142 14.45 10.08 4.44
C PHE A 142 13.50 10.27 3.25
N PRO A 143 12.75 9.24 2.82
CA PRO A 143 11.90 9.30 1.63
C PRO A 143 10.58 10.04 1.93
N TRP A 144 10.67 11.33 2.28
CA TRP A 144 9.54 12.17 2.71
C TRP A 144 8.35 12.10 1.74
N ARG A 145 8.63 12.11 0.44
CA ARG A 145 7.59 12.08 -0.61
C ARG A 145 6.75 10.80 -0.56
N SER A 146 7.36 9.61 -0.54
CA SER A 146 6.60 8.37 -0.51
C SER A 146 5.90 8.15 0.82
N THR A 147 6.55 8.49 1.94
CA THR A 147 5.92 8.48 3.27
C THR A 147 4.70 9.39 3.33
N PHE A 148 4.78 10.60 2.76
CA PHE A 148 3.64 11.51 2.70
C PHE A 148 2.47 10.92 1.92
N TYR A 149 2.69 10.33 0.75
CA TYR A 149 1.59 9.72 -0.01
C TYR A 149 0.99 8.51 0.69
N GLN A 150 1.83 7.70 1.36
CA GLN A 150 1.36 6.62 2.23
C GLN A 150 0.45 7.17 3.33
N MET A 151 0.88 8.23 4.03
CA MET A 151 0.07 8.88 5.07
C MET A 151 -1.20 9.51 4.51
N LEU A 152 -1.14 10.16 3.35
CA LEU A 152 -2.26 10.88 2.73
C LEU A 152 -3.37 9.91 2.31
N LEU A 153 -3.02 8.89 1.54
CA LEU A 153 -3.96 7.87 1.06
C LEU A 153 -4.40 6.95 2.20
N GLY A 154 -3.48 6.72 3.12
CA GLY A 154 -3.72 5.97 4.33
C GLY A 154 -4.46 6.75 5.39
N LYS A 155 -4.77 8.06 5.26
CA LYS A 155 -5.40 8.94 6.29
C LYS A 155 -4.70 8.96 7.66
N VAL A 156 -3.37 8.90 7.67
CA VAL A 156 -2.55 8.90 8.89
C VAL A 156 -2.35 10.33 9.41
N ASP A 157 -2.44 10.52 10.72
CA ASP A 157 -2.35 11.83 11.37
C ASP A 157 -0.93 12.23 11.76
N LYS A 158 -0.09 11.25 12.12
CA LYS A 158 1.27 11.47 12.60
C LYS A 158 2.26 10.44 12.06
N LEU A 159 3.52 10.84 11.97
CA LEU A 159 4.68 9.99 11.71
C LEU A 159 5.57 9.96 12.95
N VAL A 160 5.93 8.77 13.42
CA VAL A 160 6.99 8.56 14.42
C VAL A 160 8.21 7.97 13.73
N LEU A 161 9.33 8.68 13.78
CA LEU A 161 10.57 8.31 13.10
C LEU A 161 11.69 7.99 14.10
N GLY A 162 12.10 6.73 14.12
CA GLY A 162 13.24 6.24 14.89
C GLY A 162 14.54 6.30 14.09
N TRP A 163 15.47 7.17 14.50
CA TRP A 163 16.83 7.17 13.95
C TRP A 163 17.70 6.20 14.74
N HIS A 164 18.45 5.34 14.04
CA HIS A 164 19.32 4.37 14.71
C HIS A 164 20.75 4.37 14.17
N LYS A 165 21.70 4.05 15.06
CA LYS A 165 23.11 3.80 14.74
C LYS A 165 23.43 2.36 15.12
N LYS A 166 23.55 1.48 14.12
CA LYS A 166 23.81 0.03 14.32
C LYS A 166 22.82 -0.63 15.32
N GLY A 167 21.53 -0.38 15.14
CA GLY A 167 20.45 -0.91 15.99
C GLY A 167 20.20 -0.16 17.30
N SER A 168 21.08 0.76 17.71
CA SER A 168 20.81 1.64 18.87
C SER A 168 20.00 2.85 18.43
N PHE A 169 18.81 3.04 18.99
CA PHE A 169 17.91 4.13 18.66
C PHE A 169 18.16 5.39 19.49
N GLU A 170 18.10 6.53 18.83
CA GLU A 170 17.88 7.83 19.49
C GLU A 170 16.38 7.95 19.86
N PRO A 171 16.01 8.86 20.79
CA PRO A 171 14.61 9.14 21.07
C PRO A 171 13.83 9.41 19.78
N PRO A 172 12.66 8.75 19.56
CA PRO A 172 11.87 8.93 18.35
C PRO A 172 11.47 10.39 18.14
N LYS A 173 11.44 10.81 16.88
CA LYS A 173 10.93 12.13 16.49
C LYS A 173 9.51 11.99 15.97
N GLU A 174 8.60 12.79 16.49
CA GLU A 174 7.24 12.88 15.98
C GLU A 174 7.11 14.01 14.96
N TYR A 175 6.29 13.76 13.93
CA TYR A 175 5.88 14.76 12.96
C TYR A 175 4.36 14.66 12.77
N THR A 176 3.69 15.79 12.80
CA THR A 176 2.30 15.89 12.34
C THR A 176 2.23 15.72 10.82
N PHE A 177 1.06 15.34 10.31
CA PHE A 177 0.81 15.28 8.87
C PHE A 177 1.21 16.58 8.14
N SER A 178 0.92 17.75 8.72
CA SER A 178 1.29 19.05 8.15
C SER A 178 2.80 19.26 8.08
N GLU A 179 3.54 18.83 9.10
CA GLU A 179 5.00 18.90 9.11
C GLU A 179 5.64 17.97 8.08
N VAL A 180 5.07 16.77 7.89
CA VAL A 180 5.49 15.87 6.81
C VAL A 180 5.21 16.53 5.45
N ARG A 181 4.01 17.10 5.24
CA ARG A 181 3.65 17.81 3.99
C ARG A 181 4.63 18.93 3.65
N LYS A 182 5.08 19.72 4.65
CA LYS A 182 6.04 20.82 4.46
C LYS A 182 7.41 20.36 3.99
N ARG A 183 7.77 19.08 4.19
CA ARG A 183 9.04 18.49 3.75
C ARG A 183 8.97 17.87 2.35
N VAL A 184 7.79 17.85 1.75
CA VAL A 184 7.57 17.30 0.41
C VAL A 184 7.58 18.42 -0.62
N ASP A 185 8.60 18.41 -1.46
CA ASP A 185 8.67 19.20 -2.68
C ASP A 185 7.97 18.42 -3.82
N ASP A 186 6.64 18.51 -3.88
CA ASP A 186 5.82 17.90 -4.94
C ASP A 186 4.50 18.68 -5.10
N ASP A 187 4.00 18.69 -6.33
CA ASP A 187 2.66 19.19 -6.67
C ASP A 187 1.64 18.08 -6.41
N VAL A 188 1.26 17.94 -5.15
CA VAL A 188 0.35 16.90 -4.67
C VAL A 188 -0.99 16.92 -5.43
N ASP A 189 -1.51 18.11 -5.72
CA ASP A 189 -2.79 18.23 -6.44
C ASP A 189 -2.66 17.76 -7.88
N LYS A 190 -1.55 18.10 -8.58
CA LYS A 190 -1.24 17.55 -9.90
C LYS A 190 -1.17 16.02 -9.84
N ARG A 191 -0.48 15.43 -8.86
CA ARG A 191 -0.36 13.97 -8.72
C ARG A 191 -1.70 13.29 -8.47
N LEU A 192 -2.55 13.85 -7.60
CA LEU A 192 -3.88 13.29 -7.34
C LEU A 192 -4.80 13.41 -8.57
N ARG A 193 -4.70 14.49 -9.35
CA ARG A 193 -5.41 14.60 -10.63
C ARG A 193 -4.92 13.56 -11.64
N GLN A 194 -3.61 13.36 -11.76
CA GLN A 194 -3.02 12.32 -12.62
C GLN A 194 -3.50 10.92 -12.22
N LEU A 195 -3.48 10.60 -10.92
CA LEU A 195 -4.01 9.34 -10.40
C LEU A 195 -5.51 9.17 -10.71
N GLY A 196 -6.31 10.20 -10.49
CA GLY A 196 -7.75 10.17 -10.81
C GLY A 196 -8.02 9.95 -12.31
N ALA A 197 -7.26 10.62 -13.19
CA ALA A 197 -7.36 10.44 -14.63
C ALA A 197 -6.97 9.01 -15.06
N LEU A 198 -5.86 8.49 -14.51
CA LEU A 198 -5.41 7.12 -14.76
C LEU A 198 -6.47 6.10 -14.33
N LEU A 199 -6.99 6.20 -13.11
CA LEU A 199 -8.00 5.28 -12.60
C LEU A 199 -9.28 5.32 -13.43
N ARG A 200 -9.74 6.51 -13.85
CA ARG A 200 -10.91 6.64 -14.72
C ARG A 200 -10.71 5.90 -16.04
N ARG A 201 -9.54 6.06 -16.66
CA ARG A 201 -9.22 5.39 -17.92
C ARG A 201 -9.17 3.87 -17.77
N LEU A 202 -8.62 3.37 -16.66
CA LEU A 202 -8.63 1.94 -16.34
C LEU A 202 -10.06 1.40 -16.14
N LEU A 203 -10.95 2.18 -15.53
CA LEU A 203 -12.38 1.82 -15.45
C LEU A 203 -13.04 1.78 -16.85
N GLU A 204 -12.73 2.74 -17.72
CA GLU A 204 -13.25 2.79 -19.10
C GLU A 204 -12.78 1.59 -19.91
N VAL A 205 -11.50 1.23 -19.84
CA VAL A 205 -10.95 0.01 -20.45
C VAL A 205 -11.64 -1.22 -19.89
N GLY A 206 -11.81 -1.32 -18.57
CA GLY A 206 -12.45 -2.49 -17.95
C GLY A 206 -13.93 -2.68 -18.30
N LYS A 207 -14.62 -1.62 -18.76
CA LYS A 207 -16.03 -1.67 -19.18
C LYS A 207 -16.23 -2.21 -20.61
N GLN A 208 -15.18 -2.29 -21.41
CA GLN A 208 -15.29 -2.81 -22.78
C GLN A 208 -15.62 -4.32 -22.74
N GLU A 209 -16.55 -4.76 -23.61
CA GLU A 209 -17.06 -6.13 -23.60
C GLU A 209 -16.00 -7.17 -23.97
N ASP A 210 -15.05 -6.79 -24.82
CA ASP A 210 -13.99 -7.64 -25.36
C ASP A 210 -12.70 -7.62 -24.52
N ILE A 211 -12.71 -6.92 -23.37
CA ILE A 211 -11.55 -6.85 -22.48
C ILE A 211 -11.56 -8.02 -21.48
N PRO A 212 -10.42 -8.72 -21.33
CA PRO A 212 -10.27 -9.76 -20.33
C PRO A 212 -10.60 -9.25 -18.92
N LYS A 213 -11.32 -10.07 -18.15
CA LYS A 213 -11.71 -9.72 -16.77
C LYS A 213 -10.56 -9.75 -15.76
N ALA A 214 -9.39 -10.20 -16.19
CA ALA A 214 -8.16 -10.21 -15.40
C ALA A 214 -7.04 -9.53 -16.20
N LEU A 215 -6.50 -8.44 -15.67
CA LEU A 215 -5.40 -7.68 -16.27
C LEU A 215 -4.19 -7.63 -15.33
N GLU A 216 -3.04 -7.25 -15.89
CA GLU A 216 -1.83 -6.87 -15.18
C GLU A 216 -1.42 -5.47 -15.64
N LEU A 217 -1.28 -4.55 -14.69
CA LEU A 217 -0.59 -3.29 -14.88
C LEU A 217 0.87 -3.49 -14.50
N SER A 218 1.78 -2.96 -15.29
CA SER A 218 3.20 -2.99 -14.97
C SER A 218 3.89 -1.71 -15.39
N TRP A 219 4.87 -1.32 -14.59
CA TRP A 219 5.75 -0.20 -14.89
C TRP A 219 7.17 -0.57 -14.49
N ASP A 220 8.12 -0.23 -15.35
CA ASP A 220 9.53 -0.62 -15.23
C ASP A 220 10.41 0.46 -14.60
N GLY A 221 9.82 1.54 -14.06
CA GLY A 221 10.54 2.63 -13.40
C GLY A 221 11.37 3.51 -14.34
N GLY A 222 11.42 3.20 -15.63
CA GLY A 222 12.23 3.91 -16.62
C GLY A 222 11.46 4.42 -17.84
N ARG A 223 10.23 3.94 -18.07
CA ARG A 223 9.36 4.39 -19.16
C ARG A 223 8.37 5.45 -18.69
N ALA A 224 7.98 6.34 -19.60
CA ALA A 224 6.83 7.23 -19.39
C ALA A 224 5.48 6.48 -19.42
N ASP A 225 5.50 5.24 -19.93
CA ASP A 225 4.29 4.48 -20.21
C ASP A 225 3.98 3.43 -19.13
N LEU A 226 2.73 3.39 -18.70
CA LEU A 226 2.18 2.27 -17.95
C LEU A 226 1.72 1.20 -18.93
N VAL A 227 2.14 -0.05 -18.72
CA VAL A 227 1.75 -1.16 -19.57
C VAL A 227 0.56 -1.88 -18.96
N VAL A 228 -0.52 -2.02 -19.72
CA VAL A 228 -1.70 -2.82 -19.34
C VAL A 228 -1.79 -4.02 -20.27
N GLN A 229 -1.88 -5.22 -19.69
CA GLN A 229 -1.95 -6.48 -20.45
C GLN A 229 -2.94 -7.47 -19.84
N ALA A 230 -3.45 -8.38 -20.67
CA ALA A 230 -4.25 -9.50 -20.21
C ALA A 230 -3.42 -10.41 -19.28
N ARG A 231 -3.97 -10.78 -18.12
CA ARG A 231 -3.31 -11.74 -17.21
C ARG A 231 -3.51 -13.15 -17.76
N LYS A 232 -2.42 -13.91 -17.90
CA LYS A 232 -2.52 -15.36 -18.13
C LYS A 232 -3.01 -16.01 -16.84
N VAL A 233 -4.28 -16.39 -16.80
CA VAL A 233 -4.79 -17.24 -15.72
C VAL A 233 -4.32 -18.66 -16.04
N GLU A 234 -3.50 -19.26 -15.18
CA GLU A 234 -2.80 -20.53 -15.47
C GLU A 234 -3.70 -21.78 -15.67
N ASN A 235 -5.00 -21.63 -15.91
CA ASN A 235 -5.95 -22.74 -16.05
C ASN A 235 -6.83 -22.74 -17.32
N SER A 236 -6.55 -21.95 -18.36
CA SER A 236 -7.24 -22.12 -19.65
C SER A 236 -6.40 -21.66 -20.82
N GLY A 237 -6.27 -22.52 -21.84
CA GLY A 237 -5.44 -22.32 -23.02
C GLY A 237 -5.68 -20.99 -23.76
N THR A 238 -4.60 -20.57 -24.44
CA THR A 238 -4.47 -19.41 -25.34
C THR A 238 -4.85 -18.06 -24.73
N ALA A 239 -3.87 -17.40 -24.10
CA ALA A 239 -3.97 -15.99 -23.73
C ALA A 239 -3.60 -15.11 -24.94
N GLU A 240 -4.56 -14.34 -25.45
CA GLU A 240 -4.28 -13.20 -26.31
C GLU A 240 -3.69 -12.06 -25.48
N THR A 241 -2.43 -11.69 -25.75
CA THR A 241 -1.82 -10.51 -25.15
C THR A 241 -2.26 -9.28 -25.94
N ARG A 242 -3.23 -8.53 -25.41
CA ARG A 242 -3.45 -7.14 -25.84
C ARG A 242 -2.54 -6.24 -25.02
N ARG A 243 -1.62 -5.53 -25.68
CA ARG A 243 -0.71 -4.58 -25.04
C ARG A 243 -1.25 -3.18 -25.29
N PHE A 244 -1.68 -2.52 -24.24
CA PHE A 244 -1.98 -1.09 -24.26
C PHE A 244 -0.75 -0.36 -23.72
N VAL A 245 -0.22 0.57 -24.51
CA VAL A 245 0.88 1.45 -24.11
C VAL A 245 0.31 2.85 -24.08
N GLU A 246 0.29 3.45 -22.90
CA GLU A 246 -0.20 4.81 -22.72
C GLU A 246 0.81 5.59 -21.89
N SER A 247 1.19 6.78 -22.38
CA SER A 247 2.11 7.71 -21.70
C SER A 247 1.34 8.54 -20.68
N PHE A 248 1.83 8.61 -19.45
CA PHE A 248 1.14 9.27 -18.33
C PHE A 248 1.96 10.37 -17.66
N ILE A 249 3.11 10.75 -18.22
CA ILE A 249 4.00 11.76 -17.65
C ILE A 249 4.12 12.96 -18.61
N GLU A 250 3.22 13.93 -18.43
CA GLU A 250 3.44 15.36 -18.78
C GLU A 250 3.50 16.21 -17.49
#